data_AF-A0A951D0J2-F1
#
_entry.id   AF-A0A951D0J2-F1
#
_cell.length_a   1.000
_cell.length_b   1.000
_cell.length_c   1.000
_cell.angle_alpha   90.00
_cell.angle_beta   90.00
_cell.angle_gamma   90.00
#
_symmetry.space_group_name_H-M   'P 1'
#
loop_
_entity.id
_entity.type
_entity.pdbx_description
1 polymer ?
#
loop_
_entity_poly.entity_id
_entity_poly.type
_entity_poly.pdbx_seq_one_letter_code
_entity_poly.pdbx_strand_id
1 'polypeptide(L)'
;MNPAFARYLLGVAALAVICASLGYAAVAIRRRALGDWSGAPARLAESVIGLALLIGILELLGLVGWFELAPIVIACLLAGFAIGAWAGPPSRTLRRRTPGRAAVGLATGVAILGGLVVIAEWSALSIQSYDVGIRGFDSLWYHLPWAASFA
;
A
#
# COMPACT_ATOMS: atom_id res chain seq x y z
N MET A 1 -31.21 -11.40 -9.21
CA MET A 1 -30.23 -10.33 -8.93
C MET A 1 -29.66 -9.82 -10.24
N ASN A 2 -29.51 -8.51 -10.41
CA ASN A 2 -28.85 -7.94 -11.58
C ASN A 2 -27.38 -8.44 -11.62
N PRO A 3 -26.90 -9.07 -12.71
CA PRO A 3 -25.54 -9.61 -12.79
C PRO A 3 -24.45 -8.55 -12.54
N ALA A 4 -24.71 -7.29 -12.89
CA ALA A 4 -23.79 -6.18 -12.60
C ALA A 4 -23.65 -5.92 -11.09
N PHE A 5 -24.77 -5.95 -10.37
CA PHE A 5 -24.79 -5.75 -8.92
C PHE A 5 -24.08 -6.89 -8.17
N ALA A 6 -24.28 -8.14 -8.59
CA ALA A 6 -23.60 -9.29 -8.00
C ALA A 6 -22.07 -9.22 -8.19
N ARG A 7 -21.60 -8.83 -9.39
CA ARG A 7 -20.17 -8.63 -9.67
C ARG A 7 -19.58 -7.50 -8.84
N TYR A 8 -20.31 -6.39 -8.67
CA TYR A 8 -19.89 -5.28 -7.82
C TYR A 8 -19.69 -5.72 -6.36
N LEU A 9 -20.67 -6.43 -5.79
CA LEU A 9 -20.57 -6.96 -4.42
C LEU A 9 -19.40 -7.94 -4.28
N LEU A 10 -19.15 -8.78 -5.27
CA LEU A 10 -17.99 -9.68 -5.29
C LEU A 10 -16.68 -8.90 -5.26
N GLY A 11 -16.56 -7.82 -6.06
CA GLY A 11 -15.40 -6.94 -6.05
C GLY A 11 -15.19 -6.26 -4.69
N VAL A 12 -16.25 -5.75 -4.07
CA VAL A 12 -16.20 -5.14 -2.73
C VAL A 12 -15.76 -6.16 -1.68
N ALA A 13 -16.31 -7.38 -1.73
CA ALA A 13 -15.94 -8.45 -0.82
C ALA A 13 -14.46 -8.86 -1.00
N ALA A 14 -14.00 -9.02 -2.24
CA ALA A 14 -12.61 -9.32 -2.54
C ALA A 14 -11.66 -8.23 -2.02
N LEU A 15 -12.00 -6.95 -2.22
CA LEU A 15 -11.23 -5.83 -1.70
C LEU A 15 -11.16 -5.86 -0.18
N ALA A 16 -12.28 -6.08 0.51
CA ALA A 16 -12.32 -6.18 1.96
C ALA A 16 -11.42 -7.31 2.49
N VAL A 17 -11.45 -8.47 1.82
CA VAL A 17 -10.59 -9.62 2.15
C VAL A 17 -9.11 -9.28 1.97
N ILE A 18 -8.74 -8.65 0.86
CA ILE A 18 -7.35 -8.23 0.60
C ILE A 18 -6.90 -7.23 1.66
N CYS A 19 -7.68 -6.18 1.92
CA CYS A 19 -7.35 -5.16 2.92
C CYS A 19 -7.23 -5.75 4.33
N ALA A 20 -8.13 -6.66 4.71
CA ALA A 20 -8.09 -7.31 6.02
C ALA A 20 -6.84 -8.21 6.16
N SER A 21 -6.54 -9.01 5.13
CA SER A 21 -5.40 -9.94 5.14
C SER A 21 -4.07 -9.21 5.22
N LEU A 22 -3.87 -8.22 4.35
CA LEU A 22 -2.63 -7.45 4.30
C LEU A 22 -2.50 -6.48 5.47
N GLY A 23 -3.61 -5.90 5.94
CA GLY A 23 -3.63 -5.08 7.16
C GLY A 23 -3.22 -5.89 8.38
N TYR A 24 -3.74 -7.11 8.51
CA TYR A 24 -3.31 -8.05 9.56
C TYR A 24 -1.82 -8.40 9.45
N ALA A 25 -1.34 -8.74 8.25
CA ALA A 25 0.08 -9.03 7.99
C ALA A 25 0.98 -7.85 8.35
N ALA A 26 0.61 -6.64 7.94
CA ALA A 26 1.36 -5.42 8.20
C ALA A 26 1.44 -5.11 9.70
N VAL A 27 0.34 -5.26 10.43
CA VAL A 27 0.33 -5.10 11.90
C VAL A 27 1.23 -6.15 12.56
N ALA A 28 1.21 -7.40 12.09
CA ALA A 28 2.04 -8.48 12.61
C ALA A 28 3.54 -8.21 12.40
N ILE A 29 3.93 -7.83 11.18
CA ILE A 29 5.31 -7.44 10.84
C ILE A 29 5.75 -6.24 11.67
N ARG A 30 4.91 -5.18 11.74
CA ARG A 30 5.21 -3.97 12.50
C ARG A 30 5.39 -4.26 13.99
N ARG A 31 4.53 -5.10 14.58
CA ARG A 31 4.66 -5.49 16.00
C ARG A 31 5.98 -6.21 16.28
N ARG A 32 6.48 -7.00 15.34
CA ARG A 32 7.72 -7.76 15.48
C ARG A 32 8.97 -6.92 15.20
N ALA A 33 8.97 -6.12 14.12
CA ALA A 33 10.14 -5.34 13.70
C ALA A 33 10.23 -3.96 14.35
N LEU A 34 9.09 -3.33 14.66
CA LEU A 34 8.95 -1.94 15.12
C LEU A 34 8.03 -1.84 16.34
N GLY A 35 8.16 -2.77 17.29
CA GLY A 35 7.25 -2.91 18.44
C GLY A 35 7.05 -1.64 19.27
N ASP A 36 8.07 -0.77 19.33
CA ASP A 36 8.05 0.49 20.10
C ASP A 36 7.29 1.64 19.43
N TRP A 37 6.99 1.51 18.13
CA TRP A 37 6.32 2.56 17.38
C TRP A 37 4.84 2.59 17.75
N SER A 38 4.31 3.78 18.02
CA SER A 38 2.91 3.99 18.42
C SER A 38 2.35 5.27 17.78
N GLY A 39 1.01 5.37 17.70
CA GLY A 39 0.33 6.53 17.10
C GLY A 39 0.47 6.61 15.58
N ALA A 40 0.57 7.83 15.05
CA ALA A 40 0.67 8.12 13.62
C ALA A 40 1.81 7.37 12.88
N PRO A 41 3.06 7.34 13.36
CA PRO A 41 4.14 6.64 12.63
C PRO A 41 3.93 5.13 12.57
N ALA A 42 3.25 4.52 13.55
CA ALA A 42 2.89 3.12 13.49
C ALA A 42 1.85 2.83 12.38
N ARG A 43 0.85 3.71 12.23
CA ARG A 43 -0.17 3.57 11.17
C ARG A 43 0.44 3.78 9.80
N LEU A 44 1.36 4.75 9.67
CA LEU A 44 2.11 4.95 8.43
C LEU A 44 2.92 3.71 8.07
N ALA A 45 3.66 3.14 9.02
CA ALA A 45 4.43 1.91 8.79
C ALA A 45 3.53 0.75 8.36
N GLU A 46 2.37 0.57 8.99
CA GLU A 46 1.39 -0.46 8.60
C GLU A 46 0.87 -0.24 7.16
N SER A 47 0.53 0.99 6.79
CA SER A 47 0.11 1.31 5.42
C SER A 47 1.21 1.04 4.39
N VAL A 48 2.44 1.46 4.67
CA VAL A 48 3.59 1.24 3.76
C VAL A 48 3.89 -0.24 3.60
N ILE A 49 3.91 -1.01 4.70
CA ILE A 49 4.13 -2.46 4.66
C ILE A 49 3.00 -3.15 3.90
N GLY A 50 1.74 -2.80 4.17
CA GLY A 50 0.57 -3.38 3.49
C GLY A 50 0.60 -3.12 1.98
N LEU A 51 0.92 -1.90 1.55
CA LEU A 51 1.08 -1.55 0.14
C LEU A 51 2.27 -2.28 -0.49
N ALA A 52 3.42 -2.34 0.18
CA ALA A 52 4.58 -3.06 -0.33
C ALA A 52 4.30 -4.56 -0.52
N LEU A 53 3.58 -5.18 0.43
CA LEU A 53 3.13 -6.58 0.29
C LEU A 53 2.19 -6.75 -0.89
N LEU A 54 1.20 -5.85 -1.04
CA LEU A 54 0.28 -5.91 -2.17
C LEU A 54 1.04 -5.81 -3.50
N ILE A 55 1.89 -4.80 -3.64
CA ILE A 55 2.69 -4.56 -4.85
C ILE A 55 3.55 -5.79 -5.15
N GLY A 56 4.30 -6.31 -4.18
CA GLY A 56 5.14 -7.49 -4.39
C GLY A 56 4.34 -8.73 -4.80
N ILE A 57 3.15 -8.95 -4.22
CA ILE A 57 2.25 -10.05 -4.64
C ILE A 57 1.78 -9.84 -6.09
N LEU A 58 1.35 -8.64 -6.42
CA LEU A 58 0.87 -8.28 -7.75
C LEU A 58 1.97 -8.43 -8.81
N GLU A 59 3.20 -8.02 -8.51
CA GLU A 59 4.37 -8.20 -9.37
C GLU A 59 4.67 -9.69 -9.57
N LEU A 60 4.75 -10.48 -8.49
CA LEU A 60 5.03 -11.91 -8.57
C LEU A 60 3.98 -12.67 -9.39
N LEU A 61 2.70 -12.37 -9.18
CA LEU A 61 1.61 -12.96 -9.96
C LEU A 61 1.63 -12.50 -11.41
N GLY A 62 1.94 -11.21 -11.65
CA GLY A 62 2.10 -10.65 -12.97
C GLY A 62 3.24 -11.32 -13.76
N LEU A 63 4.37 -11.59 -13.11
CA LEU A 63 5.52 -12.26 -13.71
C LEU A 63 5.21 -13.67 -14.23
N VAL A 64 4.27 -14.38 -13.61
CA VAL A 64 3.84 -15.73 -14.01
C VAL A 64 2.54 -15.73 -14.84
N GLY A 65 2.01 -14.55 -15.17
CA GLY A 65 0.77 -14.41 -15.94
C GLY A 65 -0.51 -14.76 -15.17
N TRP A 66 -0.48 -14.77 -13.84
CA TRP A 66 -1.64 -15.08 -12.97
C TRP A 66 -2.30 -13.81 -12.42
N PHE A 67 -2.32 -12.74 -13.21
CA PHE A 67 -2.85 -11.44 -12.79
C PHE A 67 -4.39 -11.40 -12.87
N GLU A 68 -5.03 -12.32 -12.16
CA GLU A 68 -6.49 -12.45 -12.08
C GLU A 68 -6.98 -12.28 -10.65
N LEU A 69 -8.27 -11.93 -10.48
CA LEU A 69 -8.85 -11.63 -9.17
C LEU A 69 -8.70 -12.78 -8.17
N ALA A 70 -8.97 -14.03 -8.58
CA ALA A 70 -8.93 -15.18 -7.69
C ALA A 70 -7.50 -15.48 -7.18
N PRO A 71 -6.46 -15.61 -8.04
CA PRO A 71 -5.07 -15.72 -7.59
C PRO A 71 -4.63 -14.60 -6.65
N ILE A 72 -5.01 -13.34 -6.93
CA ILE A 72 -4.65 -12.20 -6.09
C ILE A 72 -5.24 -12.34 -4.69
N VAL A 73 -6.54 -12.63 -4.58
CA VAL A 73 -7.22 -12.79 -3.29
C VAL A 73 -6.61 -13.94 -2.49
N ILE A 74 -6.36 -15.08 -3.15
CA ILE A 74 -5.75 -16.26 -2.52
C ILE A 74 -4.34 -15.95 -2.03
N ALA A 75 -3.50 -15.33 -2.85
CA ALA A 75 -2.13 -14.97 -2.49
C ALA A 75 -2.09 -14.00 -1.29
N CYS A 76 -2.98 -13.00 -1.25
CA CYS A 76 -3.09 -12.08 -0.12
C CYS A 76 -3.50 -12.78 1.17
N LEU A 77 -4.47 -13.70 1.10
CA LEU A 77 -4.91 -14.51 2.24
C LEU A 77 -3.77 -15.40 2.76
N LEU A 78 -3.09 -16.11 1.87
CA LEU A 78 -1.97 -16.98 2.21
C LEU A 78 -0.82 -16.19 2.83
N ALA A 79 -0.49 -15.03 2.28
CA ALA A 79 0.52 -14.13 2.85
C ALA A 79 0.12 -13.68 4.26
N GLY A 80 -1.14 -13.24 4.45
CA GLY A 80 -1.67 -12.85 5.75
C GLY A 80 -1.55 -13.96 6.79
N PHE A 81 -1.94 -15.19 6.43
CA PHE A 81 -1.84 -16.35 7.32
C PHE A 81 -0.39 -16.74 7.62
N ALA A 82 0.46 -16.85 6.60
CA ALA A 82 1.87 -17.24 6.74
C ALA A 82 2.65 -16.24 7.60
N ILE A 83 2.46 -14.94 7.36
CA ILE A 83 3.10 -13.87 8.13
C ILE A 83 2.56 -13.85 9.57
N GLY A 84 1.25 -14.02 9.76
CA GLY A 84 0.65 -14.11 11.09
C GLY A 84 1.21 -15.27 11.92
N ALA A 85 1.33 -16.45 11.31
CA ALA A 85 1.92 -17.62 11.93
C ALA A 85 3.41 -17.41 12.28
N TRP A 86 4.16 -16.78 11.37
CA TRP A 86 5.59 -16.47 11.58
C TRP A 86 5.82 -15.40 12.68
N ALA A 87 4.94 -14.41 12.79
CA ALA A 87 5.15 -13.28 13.68
C ALA A 87 5.17 -13.69 15.17
N GLY A 88 4.44 -14.75 15.54
CA GLY A 88 4.38 -15.28 16.90
C GLY A 88 3.74 -14.33 17.92
N PRO A 89 3.64 -14.73 19.21
CA PRO A 89 3.09 -13.87 20.26
C PRO A 89 4.01 -12.65 20.50
N PRO A 90 3.44 -11.48 20.81
CA PRO A 90 4.22 -10.27 21.01
C PRO A 90 5.19 -10.43 22.19
N SER A 91 6.49 -10.35 21.92
CA SER A 91 7.52 -10.31 22.96
C SER A 91 7.42 -8.99 23.71
N ARG A 92 6.78 -9.01 24.88
CA ARG A 92 6.75 -7.89 25.82
C ARG A 92 8.13 -7.77 26.47
N THR A 93 8.94 -6.83 25.98
CA THR A 93 9.89 -5.99 26.76
C THR A 93 10.81 -5.23 25.80
N LEU A 94 10.39 -4.05 25.38
CA LEU A 94 11.32 -3.04 24.90
C LEU A 94 11.10 -1.78 25.73
N ARG A 95 12.19 -1.29 26.32
CA ARG A 95 12.19 -0.12 27.18
C ARG A 95 12.05 1.11 26.30
N ARG A 96 10.88 1.75 26.35
CA ARG A 96 10.57 2.99 25.62
C ARG A 96 11.66 4.03 25.89
N ARG A 97 12.51 4.32 24.89
CA ARG A 97 13.41 5.46 24.92
C ARG A 97 12.61 6.70 24.54
N THR A 98 12.53 7.68 25.45
CA THR A 98 11.92 8.97 25.14
C THR A 98 12.92 9.79 24.32
N PRO A 99 12.63 10.12 23.05
CA PRO A 99 13.53 10.95 22.26
C PRO A 99 13.65 12.35 22.86
N GLY A 100 14.85 12.94 22.81
CA GLY A 100 15.07 14.31 23.24
C GLY A 100 14.31 15.32 22.35
N ARG A 101 13.89 16.45 22.92
CA ARG A 101 13.09 17.48 22.22
C ARG A 101 13.71 17.95 20.89
N ALA A 102 15.04 18.07 20.84
CA ALA A 102 15.77 18.46 19.63
C ALA A 102 15.61 17.44 18.48
N ALA A 103 15.68 16.14 18.78
CA ALA A 103 15.49 15.09 17.79
C ALA A 103 14.06 15.08 17.23
N VAL A 104 13.06 15.36 18.09
CA VAL A 104 11.66 15.50 17.67
C VAL A 104 11.48 16.69 16.73
N GLY A 105 12.11 17.83 17.06
CA GLY A 105 12.07 19.03 16.22
C GLY A 105 12.66 18.79 14.82
N LEU A 106 13.85 18.17 14.74
CA LEU A 106 14.49 17.85 13.46
C LEU A 106 13.63 16.88 12.64
N ALA A 107 13.15 15.79 13.24
CA ALA A 107 12.32 14.81 12.54
C ALA A 107 11.02 15.44 12.00
N THR A 108 10.41 16.35 12.77
CA THR A 108 9.22 17.08 12.33
C THR A 108 9.53 18.01 11.16
N GLY A 109 10.65 18.75 11.23
CA GLY A 109 11.12 19.60 10.13
C GLY A 109 11.36 18.81 8.83
N VAL A 110 12.03 17.66 8.93
CA VAL A 110 12.27 16.77 7.78
C VAL A 110 10.94 16.24 7.21
N ALA A 111 10.01 15.83 8.05
CA ALA A 111 8.70 15.34 7.61
C ALA A 111 7.87 16.43 6.90
N ILE A 112 7.88 17.66 7.43
CA ILE A 112 7.21 18.82 6.80
C ILE A 112 7.85 19.12 5.45
N LEU A 113 9.18 19.19 5.38
CA LEU A 113 9.90 19.47 4.14
C LEU A 113 9.61 18.39 3.09
N GLY A 114 9.65 17.12 3.46
CA GLY A 114 9.27 16.01 2.57
C GLY A 114 7.83 16.14 2.06
N GLY A 115 6.89 16.46 2.95
CA GLY A 115 5.49 16.69 2.57
C GLY A 115 5.32 17.87 1.60
N LEU A 116 6.03 18.97 1.83
CA LEU A 116 6.01 20.14 0.94
C LEU A 116 6.60 19.83 -0.43
N VAL A 117 7.69 19.06 -0.50
CA VAL A 117 8.29 18.64 -1.79
C VAL A 117 7.30 17.78 -2.58
N VAL A 118 6.65 16.81 -1.93
CA VAL A 118 5.63 15.97 -2.59
C VAL A 118 4.47 16.81 -3.09
N ILE A 119 3.95 17.72 -2.26
CA ILE A 119 2.86 18.62 -2.65
C ILE A 119 3.28 19.49 -3.84
N ALA A 120 4.48 20.06 -3.82
CA ALA A 120 4.98 20.92 -4.89
C ALA A 120 5.10 20.15 -6.21
N GLU A 121 5.73 18.98 -6.18
CA GLU A 121 5.92 18.13 -7.36
C GLU A 121 4.56 17.71 -7.96
N TRP A 122 3.66 17.21 -7.12
CA TRP A 122 2.36 16.71 -7.58
C TRP A 122 1.44 17.84 -8.05
N SER A 123 1.47 18.99 -7.36
CA SER A 123 0.67 20.15 -7.74
C SER A 123 1.17 20.75 -9.06
N ALA A 124 2.48 20.83 -9.28
CA ALA A 124 3.04 21.35 -10.53
C ALA A 124 2.57 20.52 -11.74
N LEU A 125 2.67 19.20 -11.65
CA LEU A 125 2.20 18.29 -12.69
C LEU A 125 0.68 18.36 -12.89
N SER A 126 -0.07 18.52 -11.80
CA SER A 126 -1.53 18.66 -11.84
C SER A 126 -1.95 19.95 -12.53
N ILE A 127 -1.38 21.09 -12.13
CA ILE A 127 -1.64 22.41 -12.73
C ILE A 127 -1.30 22.39 -14.22
N GLN A 128 -0.14 21.84 -14.58
CA GLN A 128 0.25 21.72 -15.97
C GLN A 128 -0.78 20.91 -16.78
N SER A 129 -1.27 19.80 -16.24
CA SER A 129 -2.28 18.97 -16.91
C SER A 129 -3.63 19.67 -17.07
N TYR A 130 -3.99 20.56 -16.13
CA TYR A 130 -5.20 21.39 -16.23
C TYR A 130 -5.07 22.49 -17.29
N ASP A 131 -3.90 23.14 -17.40
CA ASP A 131 -3.70 24.26 -18.32
C ASP A 131 -3.59 23.81 -19.78
N VAL A 132 -2.83 22.75 -20.04
CA VAL A 132 -2.47 22.35 -21.41
C VAL A 132 -3.08 21.02 -21.86
N GLY A 133 -3.89 20.40 -21.00
CA GLY A 133 -4.46 19.06 -21.18
C GLY A 133 -3.50 17.95 -20.77
N ILE A 134 -4.03 16.73 -20.62
CA ILE A 134 -3.26 15.56 -20.21
C ILE A 134 -2.38 15.09 -21.39
N ARG A 135 -1.11 15.51 -21.39
CA ARG A 135 -0.09 15.14 -22.40
C ARG A 135 0.99 14.20 -21.86
N GLY A 136 0.78 13.66 -20.66
CA GLY A 136 1.70 12.71 -20.05
C GLY A 136 1.87 11.48 -20.94
N PHE A 137 3.10 10.96 -21.00
CA PHE A 137 3.43 9.78 -21.81
C PHE A 137 2.45 8.64 -21.52
N ASP A 138 2.25 8.28 -20.26
CA ASP A 138 1.32 7.22 -19.84
C ASP A 138 -0.10 7.44 -20.35
N SER A 139 -0.61 8.68 -20.26
CA SER A 139 -1.98 9.00 -20.69
C SER A 139 -2.19 8.92 -22.20
N LEU A 140 -1.13 9.08 -23.01
CA LEU A 140 -1.20 8.87 -24.45
C LEU A 140 -0.92 7.41 -24.82
N TRP A 141 0.00 6.77 -24.11
CA TRP A 141 0.54 5.44 -24.41
C TRP A 141 -0.48 4.33 -24.14
N TYR A 142 -1.21 4.37 -23.01
CA TYR A 142 -2.18 3.33 -22.64
C TYR A 142 -3.52 3.38 -23.40
N HIS A 143 -3.73 4.38 -24.25
CA HIS A 143 -4.93 4.49 -25.11
C HIS A 143 -4.64 4.16 -26.58
N LEU A 144 -3.40 3.77 -26.91
CA LEU A 144 -3.03 3.37 -28.26
C LEU A 144 -3.44 1.92 -28.54
N PRO A 145 -3.70 1.55 -29.81
CA PRO A 145 -4.21 0.22 -30.17
C PRO A 145 -3.36 -0.97 -29.68
N TRP A 146 -2.05 -0.81 -29.48
CA TRP A 146 -1.23 -1.93 -28.96
C TRP A 146 -1.49 -2.18 -27.46
N ALA A 147 -1.95 -1.22 -26.67
CA ALA A 147 -2.30 -1.46 -25.26
C ALA A 147 -3.46 -2.48 -25.12
N ALA A 148 -4.29 -2.64 -26.15
CA ALA A 148 -5.37 -3.63 -26.21
C ALA A 148 -4.90 -5.08 -26.44
N SER A 149 -3.63 -5.32 -26.76
CA SER A 149 -3.10 -6.67 -27.02
C SER A 149 -2.74 -7.44 -25.74
N PHE A 150 -2.86 -6.82 -24.56
CA PHE A 150 -2.60 -7.43 -23.26
C PHE A 150 -3.88 -7.74 -22.47
N ALA A 151 -5.06 -7.51 -23.06
CA ALA A 151 -6.37 -7.72 -22.45
C ALA A 151 -7.05 -8.99 -22.99
#